data_AF-A0A975GWP8-F1
#
_entry.id   AF-A0A975GWP8-F1
#
_cell.length_a   1.000
_cell.length_b   1.000
_cell.length_c   1.000
_cell.angle_alpha   90.00
_cell.angle_beta   90.00
_cell.angle_gamma   90.00
#
_symmetry.space_group_name_H-M   'P 1'
#
loop_
_entity.id
_entity.type
_entity.pdbx_description
1 polymer ?
#
loop_
_entity_poly.entity_id
_entity_poly.type
_entity_poly.pdbx_seq_one_letter_code
_entity_poly.pdbx_strand_id
1 'polypeptide(L)'
;MKLHRSAAVVVTSLFAAWLLSNCQEAPAAAVTRDATCANSRTNEVSCPLMIGEQNYRLDSGLTQYLKLTNTSDQSLQIDAVQGAAAGRGREFLEYCIGRNRFETGQSAAGEGEVACTSRNSGVAISSIKLRSSPAGPGLTVQPGDTLYVSFSPMHTEPWFTVSVTASAASRRLETWRQPRVDQVIRCNGQVQQTRWSPWVNQTGRPLSLTGATIYAQGGEPVLDQVDAACLYILNTAGEVRYRMCDSVNVRNPSGLRIAPQTLAQGEAVAGQAANTCRAPAVWGWTAYMFIEN
;
A
#
# COMPACT_ATOMS: atom_id res chain seq x y z
N MET A 1 22.05 -51.59 -60.19
CA MET A 1 23.26 -51.21 -59.43
C MET A 1 23.26 -49.69 -59.28
N LYS A 2 23.00 -49.25 -58.04
CA LYS A 2 23.08 -47.90 -57.44
C LYS A 2 22.79 -46.65 -58.30
N LEU A 3 21.57 -46.13 -58.16
CA LEU A 3 21.18 -44.75 -58.47
C LEU A 3 21.48 -43.84 -57.26
N HIS A 4 22.18 -42.74 -57.50
CA HIS A 4 22.35 -41.62 -56.58
C HIS A 4 21.03 -40.88 -56.37
N ARG A 5 20.61 -40.71 -55.11
CA ARG A 5 19.69 -39.65 -54.68
C ARG A 5 20.16 -39.07 -53.36
N SER A 6 20.71 -37.86 -53.42
CA SER A 6 20.91 -36.98 -52.28
C SER A 6 19.54 -36.39 -51.91
N ALA A 7 18.98 -36.79 -50.77
CA ALA A 7 17.84 -36.12 -50.17
C ALA A 7 18.38 -35.11 -49.15
N ALA A 8 18.34 -33.83 -49.52
CA ALA A 8 18.43 -32.74 -48.57
C ALA A 8 17.11 -32.71 -47.77
N VAL A 9 17.17 -33.00 -46.48
CA VAL A 9 16.04 -32.82 -45.58
C VAL A 9 15.94 -31.33 -45.27
N VAL A 10 14.94 -30.67 -45.85
CA VAL A 10 14.48 -29.36 -45.41
C VAL A 10 13.66 -29.58 -44.13
N VAL A 11 14.29 -29.41 -42.97
CA VAL A 11 13.56 -29.24 -41.70
C VAL A 11 13.28 -27.74 -41.56
N THR A 12 12.22 -27.27 -42.22
CA THR A 12 11.67 -25.94 -41.95
C THR A 12 10.96 -25.96 -40.61
N SER A 13 11.55 -25.21 -39.68
CA SER A 13 11.09 -24.79 -38.36
C SER A 13 9.60 -24.39 -38.31
N LEU A 14 8.77 -25.29 -37.81
CA LEU A 14 7.40 -25.02 -37.35
C LEU A 14 7.33 -25.09 -35.81
N PHE A 15 8.07 -24.24 -35.12
CA PHE A 15 8.01 -24.12 -33.64
C PHE A 15 8.32 -22.69 -33.14
N ALA A 16 7.97 -21.65 -33.92
CA ALA A 16 8.23 -20.25 -33.55
C ALA A 16 7.01 -19.33 -33.72
N ALA A 17 5.78 -19.86 -33.67
CA ALA A 17 4.56 -19.07 -33.85
C ALA A 17 3.56 -19.14 -32.67
N TRP A 18 3.95 -19.69 -31.52
CA TRP A 18 3.04 -19.86 -30.37
C TRP A 18 3.54 -19.24 -29.05
N LEU A 19 4.50 -18.31 -29.12
CA LEU A 19 5.03 -17.59 -27.95
C LEU A 19 5.00 -16.06 -28.07
N LEU A 20 4.28 -15.50 -29.06
CA LEU A 20 4.18 -14.05 -29.27
C LEU A 20 2.77 -13.46 -29.08
N SER A 21 1.80 -14.23 -28.58
CA SER A 21 0.51 -13.68 -28.13
C SER A 21 0.48 -13.61 -26.62
N ASN A 22 0.81 -12.41 -26.09
CA ASN A 22 0.29 -11.80 -24.86
C ASN A 22 1.17 -10.64 -24.34
N CYS A 23 1.94 -9.97 -25.21
CA CYS A 23 2.34 -8.57 -24.99
C CYS A 23 1.21 -7.66 -25.46
N GLN A 24 0.06 -7.72 -24.80
CA GLN A 24 -0.80 -6.54 -24.75
C GLN A 24 -0.25 -5.70 -23.59
N GLU A 25 0.57 -4.72 -23.93
CA GLU A 25 0.64 -3.51 -23.12
C GLU A 25 -0.81 -3.11 -22.85
N ALA A 26 -1.19 -3.02 -21.57
CA ALA A 26 -2.44 -2.36 -21.24
C ALA A 26 -2.45 -1.02 -21.99
N PRO A 27 -3.52 -0.69 -22.74
CA PRO A 27 -3.56 0.56 -23.46
C PRO A 27 -3.20 1.65 -22.46
N ALA A 28 -2.22 2.49 -22.82
CA ALA A 28 -1.91 3.68 -22.06
C ALA A 28 -3.22 4.46 -21.95
N ALA A 29 -3.91 4.32 -20.82
CA ALA A 29 -5.06 5.13 -20.50
C ALA A 29 -4.61 6.57 -20.72
N ALA A 30 -5.35 7.30 -21.55
CA ALA A 30 -4.97 8.63 -21.98
C ALA A 30 -4.55 9.44 -20.74
N VAL A 31 -3.25 9.75 -20.66
CA VAL A 31 -2.70 10.56 -19.58
C VAL A 31 -3.18 11.97 -19.84
N THR A 32 -4.38 12.30 -19.39
CA THR A 32 -4.80 13.69 -19.28
C THR A 32 -3.92 14.32 -18.22
N ARG A 33 -2.96 15.16 -18.64
CA ARG A 33 -2.52 16.26 -17.77
C ARG A 33 -3.78 17.08 -17.53
N ASP A 34 -4.46 16.79 -16.42
CA ASP A 34 -5.67 17.51 -16.07
C ASP A 34 -5.32 19.00 -16.01
N ALA A 35 -6.00 19.81 -16.82
CA ALA A 35 -5.75 21.25 -16.94
C ALA A 35 -5.98 22.00 -15.62
N THR A 36 -6.56 21.32 -14.63
CA THR A 36 -6.82 21.80 -13.27
C THR A 36 -5.65 21.58 -12.30
N CYS A 37 -4.62 20.82 -12.68
CA CYS A 37 -3.45 20.58 -11.84
C CYS A 37 -2.46 21.75 -11.89
N ALA A 38 -2.11 22.28 -10.72
CA ALA A 38 -1.03 23.24 -10.57
C ALA A 38 0.29 22.53 -10.27
N ASN A 39 1.32 22.80 -11.08
CA ASN A 39 2.69 22.48 -10.69
C ASN A 39 3.14 23.54 -9.69
N SER A 40 3.27 23.17 -8.42
CA SER A 40 3.98 24.04 -7.48
C SER A 40 5.47 24.05 -7.86
N ARG A 41 6.18 25.15 -7.62
CA ARG A 41 7.65 25.22 -7.80
C ARG A 41 8.42 24.32 -6.81
N THR A 42 7.71 23.50 -6.04
CA THR A 42 8.18 22.76 -4.87
C THR A 42 7.78 21.29 -5.00
N ASN A 43 8.49 20.51 -5.80
CA ASN A 43 8.47 19.03 -5.78
C ASN A 43 7.09 18.33 -5.66
N GLU A 44 6.01 18.98 -6.07
CA GLU A 44 4.63 18.58 -5.78
C GLU A 44 3.73 18.99 -6.95
N VAL A 45 2.93 18.01 -7.41
CA VAL A 45 1.81 18.25 -8.32
C VAL A 45 0.54 18.33 -7.49
N SER A 46 -0.15 19.47 -7.55
CA SER A 46 -1.36 19.74 -6.77
C SER A 46 -2.59 19.72 -7.68
N CYS A 47 -3.57 18.88 -7.38
CA CYS A 47 -4.81 18.76 -8.17
C CYS A 47 -6.04 18.70 -7.24
N PRO A 48 -7.25 19.03 -7.74
CA PRO A 48 -8.48 18.71 -7.02
C PRO A 48 -8.67 17.17 -6.95
N LEU A 49 -9.17 16.68 -5.82
CA LEU A 49 -9.69 15.33 -5.70
C LEU A 49 -11.16 15.32 -6.09
N MET A 50 -11.52 14.52 -7.09
CA MET A 50 -12.87 14.42 -7.63
C MET A 50 -13.43 12.99 -7.53
N ILE A 51 -14.74 12.84 -7.74
CA ILE A 51 -15.37 11.53 -7.91
C ILE A 51 -14.98 10.94 -9.28
N GLY A 52 -14.80 9.63 -9.34
CA GLY A 52 -14.40 8.88 -10.52
C GLY A 52 -12.93 8.49 -10.51
N GLU A 53 -12.49 7.92 -11.61
CA GLU A 53 -11.09 7.58 -11.85
C GLU A 53 -10.34 8.80 -12.39
N GLN A 54 -9.24 9.16 -11.73
CA GLN A 54 -8.36 10.26 -12.11
C GLN A 54 -6.96 9.72 -12.35
N ASN A 55 -6.40 10.03 -13.52
CA ASN A 55 -5.10 9.55 -13.94
C ASN A 55 -4.09 10.70 -14.02
N TYR A 56 -2.97 10.53 -13.34
CA TYR A 56 -1.91 11.52 -13.21
C TYR A 56 -0.59 10.96 -13.71
N ARG A 57 0.27 11.84 -14.22
CA ARG A 57 1.67 11.53 -14.51
C ARG A 57 2.58 12.50 -13.78
N LEU A 58 3.53 11.93 -13.04
CA LEU A 58 4.55 12.64 -12.29
C LEU A 58 5.88 12.41 -13.01
N ASP A 59 6.40 13.44 -13.67
CA ASP A 59 7.72 13.36 -14.29
C ASP A 59 8.81 13.46 -13.21
N SER A 60 9.79 12.56 -13.22
CA SER A 60 10.84 12.53 -12.20
C SER A 60 11.95 13.54 -12.52
N GLY A 61 12.54 14.09 -11.47
CA GLY A 61 13.57 15.14 -11.53
C GLY A 61 13.33 16.28 -10.55
N LEU A 62 12.07 16.51 -10.16
CA LEU A 62 11.68 17.49 -9.15
C LEU A 62 10.49 17.00 -8.31
N THR A 63 9.47 16.34 -8.88
CA THR A 63 8.25 15.98 -8.15
C THR A 63 8.37 14.67 -7.38
N GLN A 64 8.16 14.71 -6.06
CA GLN A 64 8.14 13.53 -5.18
C GLN A 64 6.72 13.13 -4.75
N TYR A 65 5.75 14.06 -4.85
CA TYR A 65 4.41 13.87 -4.29
C TYR A 65 3.30 14.38 -5.24
N LEU A 66 2.20 13.64 -5.30
CA LEU A 66 0.91 14.10 -5.79
C LEU A 66 0.05 14.51 -4.60
N LYS A 67 -0.46 15.73 -4.62
CA LYS A 67 -1.36 16.30 -3.63
C LYS A 67 -2.75 16.46 -4.23
N LEU A 68 -3.74 15.75 -3.70
CA LEU A 68 -5.13 15.82 -4.12
C LEU A 68 -6.00 16.43 -3.02
N THR A 69 -6.59 17.60 -3.26
CA THR A 69 -7.42 18.29 -2.26
C THR A 69 -8.90 18.05 -2.53
N ASN A 70 -9.66 17.55 -1.56
CA ASN A 70 -11.11 17.47 -1.69
C ASN A 70 -11.71 18.88 -1.63
N THR A 71 -12.06 19.42 -2.78
CA THR A 71 -12.68 20.75 -2.92
C THR A 71 -14.20 20.69 -3.02
N SER A 72 -14.79 19.49 -2.96
CA SER A 72 -16.24 19.31 -2.95
C SER A 72 -16.83 19.60 -1.57
N ASP A 73 -18.15 19.71 -1.52
CA ASP A 73 -18.95 19.88 -0.31
C ASP A 73 -19.23 18.56 0.43
N GLN A 74 -18.83 17.43 -0.15
CA GLN A 74 -19.06 16.09 0.39
C GLN A 74 -17.77 15.36 0.71
N SER A 75 -17.84 14.43 1.66
CA SER A 75 -16.74 13.53 1.97
C SER A 75 -16.57 12.52 0.83
N LEU A 76 -15.32 12.25 0.44
CA LEU A 76 -14.98 11.32 -0.63
C LEU A 76 -14.36 10.05 -0.06
N GLN A 77 -14.84 8.90 -0.51
CA GLN A 77 -14.23 7.60 -0.23
C GLN A 77 -13.18 7.33 -1.30
N ILE A 78 -11.95 7.03 -0.90
CA ILE A 78 -10.96 6.51 -1.83
C ILE A 78 -11.18 5.00 -1.97
N ASP A 79 -11.42 4.57 -3.21
CA ASP A 79 -11.73 3.19 -3.53
C ASP A 79 -10.46 2.41 -3.86
N ALA A 80 -9.55 3.04 -4.60
CA ALA A 80 -8.25 2.48 -4.96
C ALA A 80 -7.25 3.58 -5.31
N VAL A 81 -5.97 3.29 -5.08
CA VAL A 81 -4.85 4.01 -5.63
C VAL A 81 -3.93 3.00 -6.32
N GLN A 82 -3.57 3.29 -7.56
CA GLN A 82 -2.63 2.48 -8.32
C GLN A 82 -1.47 3.35 -8.76
N GLY A 83 -0.29 3.06 -8.23
CA GLY A 83 0.96 3.54 -8.81
C GLY A 83 1.39 2.63 -9.95
N ALA A 84 2.07 3.20 -10.94
CA ALA A 84 2.94 2.48 -11.85
C ALA A 84 4.14 3.37 -12.17
N ALA A 85 5.28 2.74 -12.45
CA ALA A 85 6.49 3.43 -12.88
C ALA A 85 6.80 3.09 -14.33
N ALA A 86 7.51 3.98 -15.02
CA ALA A 86 7.87 3.84 -16.43
C ALA A 86 8.55 2.51 -16.79
N GLY A 87 9.31 1.93 -15.86
CA GLY A 87 10.00 0.67 -16.05
C GLY A 87 9.69 -0.41 -15.00
N ARG A 88 10.16 -1.62 -15.29
CA ARG A 88 10.42 -2.65 -14.27
C ARG A 88 11.77 -2.38 -13.61
N GLY A 89 12.01 -1.14 -13.14
CA GLY A 89 13.29 -0.67 -12.61
C GLY A 89 13.97 -1.69 -11.71
N ARG A 90 15.30 -1.62 -11.66
CA ARG A 90 16.12 -2.62 -10.97
C ARG A 90 16.15 -2.43 -9.45
N GLU A 91 15.44 -1.46 -8.92
CA GLU A 91 15.53 -0.98 -7.54
C GLU A 91 14.24 -1.27 -6.77
N PHE A 92 14.36 -1.26 -5.44
CA PHE A 92 13.21 -1.22 -4.55
C PHE A 92 12.42 0.06 -4.80
N LEU A 93 11.10 -0.07 -4.95
CA LEU A 93 10.20 1.07 -5.07
C LEU A 93 9.05 0.88 -4.10
N GLU A 94 8.77 1.92 -3.33
CA GLU A 94 7.60 2.03 -2.47
C GLU A 94 6.78 3.24 -2.90
N TYR A 95 5.45 3.13 -2.82
CA TYR A 95 4.60 4.29 -2.71
C TYR A 95 3.64 4.16 -1.55
N CYS A 96 3.32 5.31 -0.97
CA CYS A 96 2.49 5.45 0.20
C CYS A 96 1.40 6.48 -0.04
N ILE A 97 0.31 6.30 0.68
CA ILE A 97 -0.81 7.21 0.74
C ILE A 97 -0.80 7.84 2.12
N GLY A 98 -0.94 9.16 2.19
CA GLY A 98 -1.15 9.90 3.43
C GLY A 98 -2.37 10.80 3.36
N ARG A 99 -2.95 11.15 4.51
CA ARG A 99 -4.02 12.16 4.61
C ARG A 99 -3.58 13.32 5.49
N ASN A 100 -3.78 14.54 5.01
CA ASN A 100 -3.46 15.84 5.63
C ASN A 100 -1.99 16.10 5.97
N ARG A 101 -1.20 15.07 6.27
CA ARG A 101 0.24 15.14 6.51
C ARG A 101 0.95 14.05 5.73
N PHE A 102 2.12 14.39 5.23
CA PHE A 102 3.07 13.44 4.66
C PHE A 102 4.14 13.10 5.71
N GLU A 103 3.71 12.44 6.78
CA GLU A 103 4.58 11.96 7.85
C GLU A 103 4.29 10.48 8.12
N THR A 104 5.34 9.71 8.37
CA THR A 104 5.22 8.31 8.81
C THR A 104 4.53 8.22 10.18
N GLY A 105 4.68 9.30 10.99
CA GLY A 105 4.00 9.63 12.23
C GLY A 105 2.51 9.90 12.12
N GLN A 106 1.66 9.06 12.73
CA GLN A 106 0.28 9.45 13.03
C GLN A 106 0.16 9.98 14.47
N SER A 107 -0.32 11.22 14.62
CA SER A 107 -0.70 11.80 15.91
C SER A 107 -2.20 11.68 16.21
N ALA A 108 -3.03 11.57 15.16
CA ALA A 108 -4.48 11.48 15.22
C ALA A 108 -5.00 10.53 14.13
N ALA A 109 -6.23 10.04 14.28
CA ALA A 109 -6.79 9.02 13.39
C ALA A 109 -6.98 9.58 11.98
N GLY A 110 -6.47 8.86 10.99
CA GLY A 110 -6.54 9.29 9.59
C GLY A 110 -5.74 10.56 9.27
N GLU A 111 -4.79 10.99 10.10
CA GLU A 111 -3.75 11.97 9.73
C GLU A 111 -2.40 11.27 9.60
N GLY A 112 -1.66 11.52 8.53
CA GLY A 112 -0.39 10.85 8.21
C GLY A 112 -0.57 9.69 7.25
N GLU A 113 0.40 8.79 7.19
CA GLU A 113 0.39 7.63 6.31
C GLU A 113 -0.71 6.61 6.64
N VAL A 114 -1.48 6.18 5.65
CA VAL A 114 -2.66 5.30 5.81
C VAL A 114 -2.54 3.96 5.08
N ALA A 115 -1.69 3.86 4.07
CA ALA A 115 -1.37 2.61 3.38
C ALA A 115 -0.10 2.78 2.56
N CYS A 116 0.70 1.72 2.48
CA CYS A 116 1.85 1.64 1.57
C CYS A 116 1.84 0.32 0.81
N THR A 117 2.50 0.33 -0.33
CA THR A 117 2.88 -0.88 -1.05
C THR A 117 4.23 -0.68 -1.67
N SER A 118 4.92 -1.80 -1.89
CA SER A 118 6.24 -1.80 -2.48
C SER A 118 6.36 -2.88 -3.54
N ARG A 119 7.44 -2.79 -4.30
CA ARG A 119 7.90 -3.85 -5.19
C ARG A 119 9.40 -4.03 -5.06
N ASN A 120 9.81 -5.27 -5.32
CA ASN A 120 11.21 -5.58 -5.62
C ASN A 120 11.51 -5.34 -7.10
N SER A 121 12.81 -5.33 -7.40
CA SER A 121 13.40 -5.24 -8.74
C SER A 121 12.67 -6.13 -9.76
N GLY A 122 12.32 -5.58 -10.93
CA GLY A 122 11.77 -6.39 -12.03
C GLY A 122 10.28 -6.76 -11.93
N VAL A 123 9.59 -6.39 -10.83
CA VAL A 123 8.17 -6.72 -10.59
C VAL A 123 7.28 -5.48 -10.86
N ALA A 124 6.02 -5.68 -11.23
CA ALA A 124 5.04 -4.60 -11.29
C ALA A 124 4.63 -4.19 -9.86
N ILE A 125 4.40 -2.90 -9.64
CA ILE A 125 3.92 -2.45 -8.34
C ILE A 125 2.42 -2.73 -8.21
N SER A 126 1.99 -3.18 -7.03
CA SER A 126 0.59 -3.54 -6.78
C SER A 126 -0.29 -2.31 -6.57
N SER A 127 -1.59 -2.43 -6.84
CA SER A 127 -2.59 -1.42 -6.47
C SER A 127 -2.92 -1.50 -4.97
N ILE A 128 -3.02 -0.36 -4.29
CA ILE A 128 -3.63 -0.26 -2.97
C ILE A 128 -5.15 -0.17 -3.15
N LYS A 129 -5.86 -1.27 -2.87
CA LYS A 129 -7.33 -1.31 -2.95
C LYS A 129 -7.95 -1.03 -1.59
N LEU A 130 -8.57 0.14 -1.45
CA LEU A 130 -9.14 0.66 -0.21
C LEU A 130 -10.61 0.24 0.00
N ARG A 131 -11.36 -0.06 -1.07
CA ARG A 131 -12.78 -0.50 -1.00
C ARG A 131 -13.08 -1.84 -1.67
N SER A 132 -12.09 -2.73 -1.81
CA SER A 132 -12.30 -4.02 -2.52
C SER A 132 -13.19 -5.04 -1.79
N SER A 133 -13.68 -4.73 -0.59
CA SER A 133 -14.54 -5.57 0.25
C SER A 133 -15.17 -4.70 1.35
N PRO A 134 -16.27 -5.11 2.00
CA PRO A 134 -16.70 -4.52 3.29
C PRO A 134 -15.58 -4.49 4.36
N ALA A 135 -14.48 -5.22 4.15
CA ALA A 135 -13.28 -5.26 5.00
C ALA A 135 -12.02 -4.66 4.32
N GLY A 136 -12.19 -3.84 3.26
CA GLY A 136 -11.07 -3.14 2.64
C GLY A 136 -10.56 -1.96 3.50
N PRO A 137 -9.30 -1.53 3.33
CA PRO A 137 -8.74 -0.34 3.97
C PRO A 137 -9.51 0.92 3.57
N GLY A 138 -10.63 1.27 4.20
CA GLY A 138 -11.36 2.45 3.77
C GLY A 138 -10.68 3.74 4.22
N LEU A 139 -10.51 4.67 3.28
CA LEU A 139 -10.08 6.03 3.57
C LEU A 139 -11.14 7.02 3.12
N THR A 140 -11.68 7.79 4.06
CA THR A 140 -12.52 8.95 3.74
C THR A 140 -11.71 10.24 3.82
N VAL A 141 -11.83 11.10 2.80
CA VAL A 141 -11.23 12.43 2.70
C VAL A 141 -12.36 13.47 2.83
N GLN A 142 -12.36 14.26 3.91
CA GLN A 142 -13.43 15.24 4.16
C GLN A 142 -13.27 16.48 3.26
N PRO A 143 -14.32 17.31 3.10
CA PRO A 143 -14.17 18.63 2.46
C PRO A 143 -12.99 19.42 3.07
N GLY A 144 -12.10 19.92 2.23
CA GLY A 144 -10.89 20.66 2.62
C GLY A 144 -9.68 19.80 2.98
N ASP A 145 -9.86 18.49 3.21
CA ASP A 145 -8.74 17.59 3.46
C ASP A 145 -7.92 17.34 2.19
N THR A 146 -6.69 16.88 2.42
CA THR A 146 -5.74 16.53 1.36
C THR A 146 -5.37 15.05 1.43
N LEU A 147 -5.31 14.40 0.27
CA LEU A 147 -4.69 13.11 0.05
C LEU A 147 -3.32 13.31 -0.59
N TYR A 148 -2.29 12.68 -0.02
CA TYR A 148 -0.95 12.63 -0.59
C TYR A 148 -0.67 11.24 -1.16
N VAL A 149 -0.09 11.18 -2.35
CA VAL A 149 0.51 9.96 -2.91
C VAL A 149 1.99 10.23 -3.12
N SER A 150 2.84 9.45 -2.46
CA SER A 150 4.29 9.65 -2.42
C SER A 150 5.04 8.46 -2.97
N PHE A 151 6.13 8.69 -3.68
CA PHE A 151 7.05 7.63 -4.10
C PHE A 151 8.36 7.74 -3.31
N SER A 152 8.97 6.59 -3.00
CA SER A 152 10.24 6.57 -2.26
C SER A 152 11.30 7.40 -2.98
N PRO A 153 12.00 8.33 -2.30
CA PRO A 153 12.88 9.31 -2.95
C PRO A 153 14.12 8.69 -3.63
N MET A 154 14.38 7.39 -3.45
CA MET A 154 15.56 6.68 -3.97
C MET A 154 15.26 5.87 -5.24
N HIS A 155 14.37 6.35 -6.11
CA HIS A 155 14.08 5.69 -7.38
C HIS A 155 14.77 6.36 -8.57
N THR A 156 15.20 5.58 -9.56
CA THR A 156 15.76 6.06 -10.84
C THR A 156 14.72 6.18 -11.97
N GLU A 157 13.45 5.94 -11.68
CA GLU A 157 12.37 5.93 -12.68
C GLU A 157 12.15 7.34 -13.25
N PRO A 158 12.03 7.51 -14.58
CA PRO A 158 11.88 8.82 -15.23
C PRO A 158 10.50 9.45 -15.05
N TRP A 159 9.47 8.66 -14.72
CA TRP A 159 8.13 9.12 -14.40
C TRP A 159 7.31 8.04 -13.71
N PHE A 160 6.24 8.47 -13.03
CA PHE A 160 5.21 7.64 -12.43
C PHE A 160 3.85 7.99 -13.03
N THR A 161 2.99 6.99 -13.15
CA THR A 161 1.57 7.19 -13.35
C THR A 161 0.83 6.82 -12.07
N VAL A 162 -0.15 7.64 -11.69
CA VAL A 162 -1.01 7.39 -10.54
C VAL A 162 -2.45 7.41 -11.01
N SER A 163 -3.18 6.32 -10.78
CA SER A 163 -4.64 6.31 -10.90
C SER A 163 -5.24 6.36 -9.50
N VAL A 164 -6.13 7.31 -9.24
CA VAL A 164 -6.91 7.41 -8.01
C VAL A 164 -8.38 7.28 -8.36
N THR A 165 -9.04 6.29 -7.77
CA THR A 165 -10.49 6.12 -7.89
C THR A 165 -11.15 6.56 -6.60
N ALA A 166 -12.09 7.51 -6.70
CA ALA A 166 -12.87 7.95 -5.56
C ALA A 166 -14.38 7.99 -5.86
N SER A 167 -15.18 7.94 -4.81
CA SER A 167 -16.63 8.01 -4.89
C SER A 167 -17.21 8.78 -3.70
N ALA A 168 -18.50 9.11 -3.76
CA ALA A 168 -19.19 9.71 -2.63
C ALA A 168 -19.12 8.77 -1.40
N ALA A 169 -18.67 9.29 -0.27
CA ALA A 169 -18.60 8.52 0.96
C ALA A 169 -19.99 8.40 1.59
N SER A 170 -20.42 7.17 1.83
CA SER A 170 -21.66 6.91 2.60
C SER A 170 -21.41 6.88 4.11
N ARG A 171 -20.15 6.74 4.54
CA ARG A 171 -19.72 6.58 5.94
C ARG A 171 -18.30 7.11 6.11
N ARG A 172 -17.91 7.45 7.35
CA ARG A 172 -16.57 7.92 7.68
C ARG A 172 -15.73 6.74 8.17
N LEU A 173 -14.76 6.33 7.35
CA LEU A 173 -13.79 5.29 7.67
C LEU A 173 -12.39 5.91 7.77
N GLU A 174 -11.77 5.73 8.93
CA GLU A 174 -10.45 6.27 9.25
C GLU A 174 -9.44 5.15 9.47
N THR A 175 -8.23 5.37 8.98
CA THR A 175 -7.14 4.41 9.13
C THR A 175 -6.15 4.88 10.18
N TRP A 176 -5.85 4.00 11.14
CA TRP A 176 -4.82 4.21 12.15
C TRP A 176 -3.57 3.36 11.87
N ARG A 177 -2.37 3.94 11.87
CA ARG A 177 -1.10 3.23 11.65
C ARG A 177 -0.40 2.84 12.97
N GLN A 178 0.16 1.63 13.01
CA GLN A 178 1.06 1.19 14.08
C GLN A 178 2.31 0.45 13.53
N PRO A 179 3.49 0.61 14.15
CA PRO A 179 3.85 1.68 15.10
C PRO A 179 3.84 3.04 14.40
N ARG A 180 3.74 4.13 15.18
CA ARG A 180 3.71 5.50 14.63
C ARG A 180 4.97 5.88 13.85
N VAL A 181 6.06 5.13 13.97
CA VAL A 181 7.29 5.40 13.22
C VAL A 181 7.78 4.07 12.68
N ASP A 182 8.20 4.05 11.42
CA ASP A 182 8.88 2.92 10.81
C ASP A 182 10.09 2.51 11.65
N GLN A 183 9.91 1.46 12.44
CA GLN A 183 11.00 0.86 13.17
C GLN A 183 11.68 -0.11 12.21
N VAL A 184 12.82 0.30 11.64
CA VAL A 184 13.73 -0.65 10.99
C VAL A 184 14.37 -1.48 12.10
N ILE A 185 14.07 -2.77 12.12
CA ILE A 185 14.61 -3.70 13.11
C ILE A 185 15.75 -4.47 12.46
N ARG A 186 16.96 -4.36 13.03
CA ARG A 186 18.16 -5.07 12.53
C ARG A 186 18.15 -6.52 12.99
N CYS A 187 18.19 -7.44 12.04
CA CYS A 187 18.15 -8.87 12.28
C CYS A 187 19.42 -9.35 12.99
N ASN A 188 19.27 -10.29 13.92
CA ASN A 188 20.37 -10.89 14.68
C ASN A 188 20.34 -12.44 14.68
N GLY A 189 19.48 -13.06 13.87
CA GLY A 189 19.30 -14.51 13.83
C GLY A 189 18.41 -15.08 14.95
N GLN A 190 17.79 -14.25 15.77
CA GLN A 190 16.80 -14.63 16.80
C GLN A 190 15.43 -14.05 16.47
N VAL A 191 14.39 -14.52 17.16
CA VAL A 191 13.03 -13.95 17.07
C VAL A 191 13.06 -12.51 17.57
N GLN A 192 12.51 -11.60 16.78
CA GLN A 192 12.39 -10.18 17.10
C GLN A 192 10.93 -9.76 17.04
N GLN A 193 10.51 -8.91 17.97
CA GLN A 193 9.14 -8.41 18.05
C GLN A 193 9.09 -6.91 17.76
N THR A 194 7.99 -6.47 17.15
CA THR A 194 7.70 -5.05 16.97
C THR A 194 7.39 -4.36 18.30
N ARG A 195 7.59 -3.05 18.36
CA ARG A 195 7.18 -2.25 19.52
C ARG A 195 5.67 -2.34 19.79
N TRP A 196 5.33 -2.52 21.05
CA TRP A 196 3.96 -2.39 21.54
C TRP A 196 3.56 -0.91 21.63
N SER A 197 2.58 -0.48 20.83
CA SER A 197 2.13 0.92 20.79
C SER A 197 0.61 1.00 20.55
N PRO A 198 -0.20 0.64 21.56
CA PRO A 198 -1.65 0.62 21.43
C PRO A 198 -2.21 2.03 21.22
N TRP A 199 -3.26 2.14 20.40
CA TRP A 199 -4.08 3.33 20.27
C TRP A 199 -5.32 3.22 21.15
N VAL A 200 -5.57 4.23 21.98
CA VAL A 200 -6.72 4.28 22.88
C VAL A 200 -7.87 5.04 22.22
N ASN A 201 -9.08 4.49 22.23
CA ASN A 201 -10.28 5.18 21.79
C ASN A 201 -10.66 6.28 22.80
N GLN A 202 -10.36 7.53 22.45
CA GLN A 202 -10.66 8.71 23.25
C GLN A 202 -11.82 9.54 22.68
N THR A 203 -12.58 9.02 21.72
CA THR A 203 -13.60 9.78 20.97
C THR A 203 -14.87 10.09 21.75
N GLY A 204 -15.03 9.53 22.96
CA GLY A 204 -16.26 9.67 23.75
C GLY A 204 -17.41 8.76 23.31
N ARG A 205 -17.19 7.87 22.34
CA ARG A 205 -18.18 6.90 21.85
C ARG A 205 -17.55 5.57 21.41
N PRO A 206 -18.33 4.48 21.34
CA PRO A 206 -17.85 3.24 20.74
C PRO A 206 -17.56 3.43 19.25
N LEU A 207 -16.52 2.76 18.76
CA LEU A 207 -16.13 2.72 17.35
C LEU A 207 -16.18 1.30 16.83
N SER A 208 -16.21 1.13 15.51
CA SER A 208 -16.17 -0.21 14.89
C SER A 208 -14.81 -0.42 14.22
N LEU A 209 -14.02 -1.37 14.74
CA LEU A 209 -12.78 -1.84 14.13
C LEU A 209 -13.13 -2.90 13.09
N THR A 210 -13.02 -2.57 11.80
CA THR A 210 -13.53 -3.40 10.70
C THR A 210 -12.45 -4.24 10.01
N GLY A 211 -11.17 -3.99 10.28
CA GLY A 211 -10.08 -4.74 9.68
C GLY A 211 -8.70 -4.21 10.05
N ALA A 212 -7.67 -4.92 9.58
CA ALA A 212 -6.30 -4.40 9.56
C ALA A 212 -5.55 -4.87 8.31
N THR A 213 -4.75 -3.98 7.71
CA THR A 213 -3.73 -4.39 6.73
C THR A 213 -2.37 -4.42 7.39
N ILE A 214 -1.66 -5.51 7.14
CA ILE A 214 -0.38 -5.78 7.74
C ILE A 214 0.66 -5.83 6.62
N TYR A 215 1.70 -5.02 6.78
CA TYR A 215 2.85 -4.98 5.90
C TYR A 215 4.09 -5.38 6.69
N ALA A 216 4.80 -6.38 6.18
CA ALA A 216 6.09 -6.78 6.68
C ALA A 216 7.01 -7.01 5.49
N GLN A 217 8.23 -6.51 5.58
CA GLN A 217 9.23 -6.72 4.54
C GLN A 217 10.58 -7.01 5.18
N GLY A 218 11.20 -8.13 4.80
CA GLY A 218 12.60 -8.43 5.09
C GLY A 218 13.52 -7.99 3.94
N GLY A 219 14.79 -7.71 4.26
CA GLY A 219 15.82 -7.44 3.26
C GLY A 219 16.31 -8.69 2.54
N GLU A 220 16.64 -8.56 1.25
CA GLU A 220 17.34 -9.61 0.50
C GLU A 220 18.69 -10.00 1.14
N PRO A 221 19.20 -11.24 0.94
CA PRO A 221 18.67 -12.31 0.07
C PRO A 221 17.79 -13.32 0.80
N VAL A 222 17.45 -13.08 2.08
CA VAL A 222 16.71 -14.06 2.87
C VAL A 222 15.22 -13.86 2.65
N LEU A 223 14.59 -14.89 2.11
CA LEU A 223 13.15 -14.98 1.91
C LEU A 223 12.49 -15.22 3.28
N ASP A 224 12.46 -14.19 4.13
CA ASP A 224 11.97 -14.34 5.50
C ASP A 224 10.43 -14.37 5.55
N GLN A 225 9.95 -15.25 6.43
CA GLN A 225 8.54 -15.45 6.76
C GLN A 225 8.24 -14.66 8.03
N VAL A 226 7.15 -13.89 8.05
CA VAL A 226 6.64 -13.35 9.32
C VAL A 226 6.12 -14.53 10.12
N ASP A 227 6.76 -14.83 11.25
CA ASP A 227 6.39 -15.96 12.11
C ASP A 227 4.94 -15.83 12.59
N ALA A 228 4.56 -14.62 13.01
CA ALA A 228 3.19 -14.30 13.38
C ALA A 228 2.93 -12.79 13.28
N ALA A 229 1.71 -12.44 12.90
CA ALA A 229 1.16 -11.11 13.09
C ALA A 229 -0.18 -11.21 13.81
N CYS A 230 -0.36 -10.36 14.82
CA CYS A 230 -1.52 -10.37 15.68
C CYS A 230 -2.11 -8.98 15.81
N LEU A 231 -3.43 -8.91 15.89
CA LEU A 231 -4.22 -7.76 16.29
C LEU A 231 -4.84 -8.06 17.66
N TYR A 232 -4.85 -7.04 18.52
CA TYR A 232 -5.31 -7.10 19.90
C TYR A 232 -6.29 -5.97 20.17
N ILE A 233 -7.31 -6.27 20.96
CA ILE A 233 -8.08 -5.25 21.67
C ILE A 233 -7.90 -5.45 23.16
N LEU A 234 -7.50 -4.37 23.82
CA LEU A 234 -7.29 -4.26 25.25
C LEU A 234 -8.51 -3.60 25.88
N ASN A 235 -8.99 -4.15 26.98
CA ASN A 235 -9.99 -3.50 27.82
C ASN A 235 -9.38 -2.27 28.53
N THR A 236 -10.19 -1.55 29.30
CA THR A 236 -9.74 -0.34 30.03
C THR A 236 -8.72 -0.62 31.14
N ALA A 237 -8.57 -1.88 31.58
CA ALA A 237 -7.53 -2.30 32.51
C ALA A 237 -6.20 -2.66 31.81
N GLY A 238 -6.16 -2.63 30.47
CA GLY A 238 -5.00 -3.02 29.67
C GLY A 238 -4.90 -4.53 29.42
N GLU A 239 -5.94 -5.31 29.71
CA GLU A 239 -5.97 -6.76 29.49
C GLU A 239 -6.48 -7.09 28.10
N VAL A 240 -5.91 -8.13 27.47
CA VAL A 240 -6.35 -8.60 26.14
C VAL A 240 -7.73 -9.24 26.25
N ARG A 241 -8.74 -8.59 25.67
CA ARG A 241 -10.10 -9.15 25.55
C ARG A 241 -10.38 -9.78 24.18
N TYR A 242 -9.64 -9.35 23.16
CA TYR A 242 -9.74 -9.90 21.82
C TYR A 242 -8.34 -10.03 21.24
N ARG A 243 -8.10 -11.15 20.56
CA ARG A 243 -6.86 -11.42 19.83
C ARG A 243 -7.18 -12.17 18.56
N MET A 244 -6.63 -11.72 17.45
CA MET A 244 -6.60 -12.48 16.21
C MET A 244 -5.18 -12.48 15.68
N CYS A 245 -4.64 -13.69 15.46
CA CYS A 245 -3.33 -13.87 14.86
C CYS A 245 -3.49 -14.65 13.57
N ASP A 246 -2.72 -14.29 12.55
CA ASP A 246 -2.55 -15.11 11.37
C ASP A 246 -1.07 -15.44 11.22
N SER A 247 -0.76 -16.66 10.78
CA SER A 247 0.59 -17.01 10.38
C SER A 247 0.81 -16.39 9.01
N VAL A 248 1.27 -15.14 9.01
CA VAL A 248 1.46 -14.32 7.82
C VAL A 248 2.68 -14.79 7.04
N ASN A 249 2.57 -15.96 6.41
CA ASN A 249 3.52 -16.46 5.42
C ASN A 249 3.37 -15.68 4.09
N VAL A 250 3.51 -14.36 4.10
CA VAL A 250 3.17 -13.56 2.91
C VAL A 250 4.29 -12.61 2.53
N ARG A 251 4.82 -12.84 1.32
CA ARG A 251 5.81 -12.01 0.61
C ARG A 251 5.26 -10.67 0.10
N ASN A 252 4.05 -10.27 0.50
CA ASN A 252 3.31 -9.14 -0.04
C ASN A 252 2.38 -8.59 1.05
N PRO A 253 1.96 -7.30 1.02
CA PRO A 253 0.99 -6.73 1.95
C PRO A 253 -0.22 -7.65 2.06
N SER A 254 -0.32 -8.29 3.22
CA SER A 254 -1.30 -9.32 3.50
C SER A 254 -2.23 -8.79 4.55
N GLY A 255 -3.45 -8.48 4.12
CA GLY A 255 -4.49 -8.02 5.02
C GLY A 255 -4.86 -9.11 6.02
N LEU A 256 -4.75 -8.79 7.32
CA LEU A 256 -5.35 -9.60 8.37
C LEU A 256 -6.85 -9.29 8.40
N ARG A 257 -7.66 -10.24 7.95
CA ARG A 257 -9.12 -10.07 7.93
C ARG A 257 -9.68 -10.45 9.29
N ILE A 258 -10.19 -9.47 10.03
CA ILE A 258 -10.94 -9.71 11.27
C ILE A 258 -12.43 -9.49 11.03
N ALA A 259 -13.27 -10.20 11.79
CA ALA A 259 -14.68 -9.82 11.89
C ALA A 259 -14.78 -8.48 12.61
N PRO A 260 -15.70 -7.56 12.23
CA PRO A 260 -15.86 -6.28 12.89
C PRO A 260 -15.95 -6.40 14.40
N GLN A 261 -15.16 -5.62 15.12
CA GLN A 261 -15.14 -5.57 16.58
C GLN A 261 -15.57 -4.19 17.04
N THR A 262 -16.48 -4.11 18.00
CA THR A 262 -16.75 -2.84 18.69
C THR A 262 -15.58 -2.51 19.61
N LEU A 263 -15.09 -1.28 19.56
CA LEU A 263 -14.07 -0.73 20.43
C LEU A 263 -14.71 0.34 21.33
N ALA A 264 -14.95 0.01 22.60
CA ALA A 264 -15.58 0.93 23.53
C ALA A 264 -14.66 2.12 23.88
N GLN A 265 -15.22 3.15 24.49
CA GLN A 265 -14.44 4.28 24.97
C GLN A 265 -13.42 3.81 26.02
N GLY A 266 -12.17 4.28 25.90
CA GLY A 266 -11.07 3.93 26.81
C GLY A 266 -10.41 2.58 26.53
N GLU A 267 -11.00 1.74 25.68
CA GLU A 267 -10.34 0.54 25.17
C GLU A 267 -9.25 0.91 24.16
N ALA A 268 -8.31 0.00 23.96
CA ALA A 268 -7.20 0.23 23.06
C ALA A 268 -7.03 -0.90 22.06
N VAL A 269 -6.52 -0.57 20.87
CA VAL A 269 -6.22 -1.53 19.81
C VAL A 269 -4.73 -1.50 19.49
N ALA A 270 -4.15 -2.68 19.23
CA ALA A 270 -2.76 -2.81 18.82
C ALA A 270 -2.54 -3.96 17.83
N GLY A 271 -1.71 -3.75 16.81
CA GLY A 271 -1.02 -4.79 16.07
C GLY A 271 0.37 -5.10 16.66
N GLN A 272 0.80 -6.35 16.58
CA GLN A 272 2.17 -6.77 16.88
C GLN A 272 2.60 -7.84 15.89
N ALA A 273 3.87 -7.84 15.51
CA ALA A 273 4.45 -8.93 14.73
C ALA A 273 5.74 -9.45 15.35
N ALA A 274 6.03 -10.71 15.02
CA ALA A 274 7.29 -11.36 15.29
C ALA A 274 7.90 -11.91 14.00
N ASN A 275 9.22 -11.82 13.90
CA ASN A 275 9.97 -12.32 12.76
C ASN A 275 11.31 -12.91 13.21
N THR A 276 11.79 -13.92 12.49
CA THR A 276 13.13 -14.48 12.65
C THR A 276 13.90 -14.33 11.35
N CYS A 277 14.85 -13.41 11.33
CA CYS A 277 15.68 -13.10 10.16
C CYS A 277 17.17 -13.15 10.49
N ARG A 278 18.01 -13.49 9.50
CA ARG A 278 19.48 -13.61 9.69
C ARG A 278 20.16 -12.24 9.55
N ALA A 279 21.15 -11.96 10.39
CA ALA A 279 22.05 -10.82 10.19
C ALA A 279 22.82 -10.96 8.86
N PRO A 280 23.11 -9.86 8.13
CA PRO A 280 22.90 -8.45 8.49
C PRO A 280 21.58 -7.85 7.98
N ALA A 281 20.55 -8.68 7.72
CA ALA A 281 19.28 -8.18 7.19
C ALA A 281 18.60 -7.17 8.12
N VAL A 282 17.64 -6.45 7.55
CA VAL A 282 16.71 -5.60 8.29
C VAL A 282 15.31 -6.02 7.94
N TRP A 283 14.38 -5.86 8.88
CA TRP A 283 12.97 -5.98 8.58
C TRP A 283 12.21 -4.73 8.99
N GLY A 284 11.24 -4.37 8.15
CA GLY A 284 10.26 -3.32 8.38
C GLY A 284 8.89 -3.93 8.62
N TRP A 285 8.07 -3.22 9.38
CA TRP A 285 6.72 -3.62 9.72
C TRP A 285 5.80 -2.41 9.86
N THR A 286 4.56 -2.54 9.40
CA THR A 286 3.47 -1.62 9.72
C THR A 286 2.13 -2.36 9.71
N ALA A 287 1.24 -1.98 10.62
CA ALA A 287 -0.16 -2.35 10.63
C ALA A 287 -1.04 -1.11 10.47
N TYR A 288 -2.01 -1.17 9.58
CA TYR A 288 -3.04 -0.16 9.38
C TYR A 288 -4.37 -0.72 9.84
N MET A 289 -4.98 -0.14 10.86
CA MET A 289 -6.23 -0.56 11.47
C MET A 289 -7.37 0.33 10.97
N PHE A 290 -8.50 -0.27 10.58
CA PHE A 290 -9.61 0.46 9.95
C PHE A 290 -10.74 0.66 10.95
N ILE A 291 -11.05 1.91 11.24
CA ILE A 291 -11.97 2.31 12.30
C ILE A 291 -13.09 3.17 11.70
N GLU A 292 -14.31 2.67 11.82
CA GLU A 292 -15.54 3.34 11.41
C GLU A 292 -16.11 4.12 12.60
N ASN A 293 -16.41 5.41 12.35
CA ASN A 293 -16.86 6.40 13.33
C ASN A 293 -18.37 6.65 13.33
#